data_AF-A0A5N3WAE1-F1
#
_entry.id   AF-A0A5N3WAE1-F1
#
_cell.length_a   1.000
_cell.length_b   1.000
_cell.length_c   1.000
_cell.angle_alpha   90.00
_cell.angle_beta   90.00
_cell.angle_gamma   90.00
#
_symmetry.space_group_name_H-M   'P 1'
#
loop_
_entity.id
_entity.type
_entity.pdbx_description
1 polymer ?
#
loop_
_entity_poly.entity_id
_entity_poly.type
_entity_poly.pdbx_seq_one_letter_code
_entity_poly.pdbx_strand_id
1 'polypeptide(L)'
;MDNLSAEEMQLRANQVTDESLEREQLKRIEEGMDQINKDKREAEKTLTELSKCCGLCVCPCTRTKNFESRKAYKTTWGDGGANSASIIVPKQPGRVTNGQPQQATVGAASGGYIKRITNDAREDEMEENLTQVGDILGNLKNMALDMGNEIEAQNQQIERITEKADTNKDRIDNANARAKKLIDS
;
A
#
# COMPACT_ATOMS: atom_id res chain seq x y z
N MET A 1 19.62 -29.40 18.75
CA MET A 1 19.23 -28.04 19.15
C MET A 1 18.50 -27.45 17.95
N ASP A 2 17.40 -28.07 17.56
CA ASP A 2 16.87 -27.97 16.17
C ASP A 2 15.50 -27.29 16.11
N ASN A 3 15.04 -26.74 17.24
CA ASN A 3 13.70 -26.14 17.36
C ASN A 3 13.66 -24.65 16.98
N LEU A 4 14.77 -23.91 17.10
CA LEU A 4 14.79 -22.47 16.76
C LEU A 4 14.55 -22.21 15.27
N SER A 5 15.09 -23.04 14.37
CA SER A 5 14.99 -22.83 12.92
C SER A 5 13.57 -23.08 12.40
N ALA A 6 12.90 -24.13 12.89
CA ALA A 6 11.53 -24.47 12.50
C ALA A 6 10.51 -23.46 13.04
N GLU A 7 10.67 -23.02 14.30
CA GLU A 7 9.83 -21.96 14.87
C GLU A 7 10.05 -20.62 14.15
N GLU A 8 11.29 -20.23 13.82
CA GLU A 8 11.55 -19.01 13.05
C GLU A 8 10.97 -19.07 11.62
N MET A 9 11.05 -20.23 10.96
CA MET A 9 10.43 -20.43 9.65
C MET A 9 8.91 -20.33 9.73
N GLN A 10 8.31 -20.92 10.77
CA GLN A 10 6.86 -20.87 11.01
C GLN A 10 6.41 -19.44 11.36
N LEU A 11 7.17 -18.73 12.19
CA LEU A 11 6.90 -17.33 12.55
C LEU A 11 6.95 -16.43 11.32
N ARG A 12 7.94 -16.64 10.44
CA ARG A 12 8.08 -15.90 9.18
C ARG A 12 7.00 -16.26 8.17
N ALA A 13 6.61 -17.53 8.06
CA ALA A 13 5.48 -17.95 7.22
C ALA A 13 4.18 -17.27 7.68
N ASN A 14 3.95 -17.22 9.00
CA ASN A 14 2.80 -16.53 9.58
C ASN A 14 2.86 -15.01 9.30
N GLN A 15 4.04 -14.39 9.38
CA GLN A 15 4.22 -12.96 9.09
C GLN A 15 3.92 -12.62 7.62
N VAL A 16 4.38 -13.45 6.68
CA VAL A 16 4.07 -13.29 5.24
C VAL A 16 2.57 -13.47 4.96
N THR A 17 1.90 -14.40 5.66
CA THR A 17 0.44 -14.54 5.54
C THR A 17 -0.31 -13.34 6.12
N ASP A 18 0.17 -12.76 7.21
CA ASP A 18 -0.42 -11.56 7.81
C ASP A 18 -0.29 -10.35 6.87
N GLU A 19 0.87 -10.15 6.23
CA GLU A 19 1.04 -9.07 5.25
C GLU A 19 0.10 -9.23 4.05
N SER A 20 -0.11 -10.45 3.57
CA SER A 20 -1.06 -10.73 2.50
C SER A 20 -2.51 -10.40 2.89
N LEU A 21 -2.86 -10.61 4.16
CA LEU A 21 -4.15 -10.26 4.73
C LEU A 21 -4.29 -8.75 4.90
N GLU A 22 -3.23 -8.06 5.37
CA GLU A 22 -3.18 -6.61 5.53
C GLU A 22 -3.36 -5.88 4.19
N ARG A 23 -2.74 -6.37 3.11
CA ARG A 23 -2.97 -5.85 1.75
C ARG A 23 -4.45 -5.87 1.35
N GLU A 24 -5.11 -7.00 1.56
CA GLU A 24 -6.52 -7.17 1.18
C GLU A 24 -7.43 -6.31 2.06
N GLN A 25 -7.10 -6.12 3.33
CA GLN A 25 -7.79 -5.18 4.21
C GLN A 25 -7.63 -3.73 3.74
N LEU A 26 -6.41 -3.29 3.40
CA LEU A 26 -6.17 -1.94 2.87
C LEU A 26 -6.94 -1.69 1.57
N LYS A 27 -7.00 -2.70 0.70
CA LYS A 27 -7.81 -2.63 -0.52
C LYS A 27 -9.30 -2.43 -0.22
N ARG A 28 -9.86 -3.18 0.74
CA ARG A 28 -11.26 -3.01 1.17
C ARG A 28 -11.51 -1.64 1.79
N ILE A 29 -10.56 -1.11 2.54
CA ILE A 29 -10.64 0.23 3.12
C ILE A 29 -10.63 1.28 2.01
N GLU A 30 -9.75 1.15 1.02
CA GLU A 30 -9.71 2.06 -0.13
C GLU A 30 -11.01 2.03 -0.93
N GLU A 31 -11.55 0.84 -1.22
CA GLU A 31 -12.87 0.67 -1.85
C GLU A 31 -14.00 1.29 -1.00
N GLY A 32 -13.94 1.13 0.32
CA GLY A 32 -14.87 1.76 1.26
C GLY A 32 -14.81 3.29 1.23
N MET A 33 -13.61 3.87 1.12
CA MET A 33 -13.44 5.32 0.98
C MET A 33 -14.00 5.85 -0.34
N ASP A 34 -13.84 5.10 -1.43
CA ASP A 34 -14.44 5.42 -2.73
C ASP A 34 -15.97 5.35 -2.67
N GLN A 35 -16.53 4.36 -1.96
CA GLN A 35 -17.97 4.24 -1.76
C GLN A 35 -18.51 5.41 -0.93
N ILE A 36 -17.87 5.77 0.19
CA ILE A 36 -18.26 6.92 1.02
C ILE A 36 -18.27 8.21 0.19
N ASN A 37 -17.26 8.40 -0.66
CA ASN A 37 -17.18 9.58 -1.51
C ASN A 37 -18.36 9.66 -2.51
N LYS A 38 -18.80 8.52 -3.08
CA LYS A 38 -19.99 8.42 -3.93
C LYS A 38 -21.28 8.69 -3.15
N ASP A 39 -21.48 8.02 -2.03
CA ASP A 39 -22.68 8.17 -1.20
C ASP A 39 -22.84 9.62 -0.72
N LYS A 40 -21.74 10.29 -0.38
CA LYS A 40 -21.77 11.69 0.02
C LYS A 40 -22.06 12.64 -1.13
N ARG A 41 -21.60 12.34 -2.36
CA ARG A 41 -21.99 13.11 -3.55
C ARG A 41 -23.50 13.01 -3.78
N GLU A 42 -24.08 11.84 -3.58
CA GLU A 42 -25.52 11.64 -3.72
C GLU A 42 -26.30 12.38 -2.62
N ALA A 43 -25.90 12.22 -1.36
CA ALA A 43 -26.51 12.92 -0.23
C ALA A 43 -26.46 14.45 -0.38
N GLU A 44 -25.36 15.01 -0.89
CA GLU A 44 -25.24 16.45 -1.16
C GLU A 44 -26.21 16.92 -2.25
N LYS A 45 -26.47 16.11 -3.29
CA LYS A 45 -27.47 16.42 -4.31
C LYS A 45 -28.87 16.44 -3.71
N THR A 46 -29.22 15.42 -2.92
CA THR A 46 -30.51 15.35 -2.23
C THR A 46 -30.71 16.52 -1.26
N LEU A 47 -29.70 16.89 -0.47
CA LEU A 47 -29.74 18.06 0.40
C LEU A 47 -29.92 19.36 -0.39
N THR A 48 -29.27 19.46 -1.55
CA THR A 48 -29.43 20.62 -2.45
C THR A 48 -30.85 20.68 -3.04
N GLU A 49 -31.44 19.55 -3.39
CA GLU A 49 -32.83 19.47 -3.85
C GLU A 49 -33.82 19.83 -2.73
N LEU A 50 -33.60 19.34 -1.51
CA LEU A 50 -34.42 19.70 -0.34
C LEU A 50 -34.32 21.19 0.01
N SER A 51 -33.16 21.82 -0.20
CA SER A 51 -33.00 23.28 -0.03
C SER A 51 -33.76 24.10 -1.07
N LYS A 52 -34.20 23.49 -2.18
CA LYS A 52 -35.02 24.12 -3.21
C LYS A 52 -36.50 23.91 -2.89
N CYS A 53 -37.02 24.57 -1.85
CA CYS A 53 -38.46 24.61 -1.59
C CYS A 53 -38.97 26.03 -1.31
N CYS A 54 -39.57 26.63 -2.33
CA CYS A 54 -40.91 27.26 -2.36
C CYS A 54 -41.09 27.90 -3.74
N GLY A 55 -42.22 27.65 -4.41
CA GLY A 55 -42.46 27.90 -5.83
C GLY A 55 -41.91 29.22 -6.40
N LEU A 56 -41.23 29.11 -7.55
CA LEU A 56 -40.86 30.19 -8.46
C LEU A 56 -39.77 31.19 -8.02
N CYS A 57 -39.08 31.00 -6.89
CA CYS A 57 -37.90 31.79 -6.54
C CYS A 57 -36.74 30.91 -6.05
N VAL A 58 -35.56 31.04 -6.68
CA VAL A 58 -34.30 30.58 -6.08
C VAL A 58 -34.08 31.45 -4.85
N CYS A 59 -34.37 30.92 -3.65
CA CYS A 59 -34.13 31.64 -2.40
C CYS A 59 -32.67 32.16 -2.40
N PRO A 60 -32.42 33.49 -2.43
CA PRO A 60 -31.08 34.06 -2.48
C PRO A 60 -30.21 33.71 -1.26
N CYS A 61 -30.80 33.08 -0.23
CA CYS A 61 -30.25 32.97 1.11
C CYS A 61 -29.23 31.83 1.31
N THR A 62 -28.95 30.96 0.34
CA THR A 62 -27.85 29.98 0.49
C THR A 62 -27.25 29.58 -0.84
N ARG A 63 -26.52 30.50 -1.47
CA ARG A 63 -25.62 30.16 -2.59
C ARG A 63 -24.41 29.41 -2.02
N THR A 64 -24.57 28.13 -1.73
CA THR A 64 -23.48 27.31 -1.20
C THR A 64 -22.44 27.07 -2.27
N LYS A 65 -21.16 27.28 -1.93
CA LYS A 65 -20.04 26.96 -2.80
C LYS A 65 -19.98 25.44 -3.02
N ASN A 66 -19.74 25.02 -4.26
CA ASN A 66 -19.56 23.62 -4.63
C ASN A 66 -18.33 23.08 -3.90
N PHE A 67 -18.51 22.09 -3.02
CA PHE A 67 -17.41 21.48 -2.28
C PHE A 67 -16.37 20.88 -3.25
N GLU A 68 -16.84 20.34 -4.37
CA GLU A 68 -16.00 19.75 -5.41
C GLU A 68 -15.02 20.75 -6.05
N SER A 69 -15.26 22.05 -5.90
CA SER A 69 -14.37 23.11 -6.37
C SER A 69 -13.24 23.44 -5.38
N ARG A 70 -13.24 22.84 -4.18
CA ARG A 70 -12.18 23.03 -3.18
C ARG A 70 -10.89 22.38 -3.67
N LYS A 71 -9.76 23.09 -3.53
CA LYS A 71 -8.42 22.64 -3.95
C LYS A 71 -8.09 21.24 -3.42
N ALA A 72 -8.31 21.00 -2.12
CA ALA A 72 -8.07 19.70 -1.48
C ALA A 72 -8.88 18.56 -2.14
N TYR A 73 -10.16 18.80 -2.44
CA TYR A 73 -10.99 17.81 -3.12
C TYR A 73 -10.51 17.53 -4.55
N LYS A 74 -10.14 18.57 -5.30
CA LYS A 74 -9.63 18.41 -6.66
C LYS A 74 -8.28 17.67 -6.68
N THR A 75 -7.44 17.86 -5.68
CA THR A 75 -6.16 17.15 -5.57
C THR A 75 -6.36 15.66 -5.29
N THR A 76 -7.30 15.30 -4.40
CA THR A 76 -7.51 13.90 -3.99
C THR A 76 -8.48 13.12 -4.90
N TRP A 77 -9.49 13.80 -5.47
CA TRP A 77 -10.61 13.17 -6.22
C TRP A 77 -10.85 13.79 -7.60
N GLY A 78 -10.10 14.82 -7.98
CA GLY A 78 -10.24 15.47 -9.28
C GLY A 78 -9.56 14.67 -10.38
N ASP A 79 -10.19 14.67 -11.55
CA ASP A 79 -9.65 14.08 -12.77
C ASP A 79 -8.44 14.93 -13.23
N GLY A 80 -7.23 14.50 -12.87
CA GLY A 80 -5.96 15.07 -13.32
C GLY A 80 -5.68 16.51 -12.86
N GLY A 81 -5.01 16.67 -11.72
CA GLY A 81 -4.66 18.00 -11.22
C GLY A 81 -3.53 18.03 -10.21
N ALA A 82 -2.32 17.76 -10.71
CA ALA A 82 -1.01 18.23 -10.22
C ALA A 82 -0.06 17.27 -9.49
N ASN A 83 -0.43 16.07 -9.04
CA ASN A 83 0.58 15.15 -8.43
C ASN A 83 0.40 13.64 -8.74
N SER A 84 -0.47 13.25 -9.67
CA SER A 84 -0.62 11.84 -10.09
C SER A 84 0.17 11.51 -11.36
N ALA A 85 1.43 11.94 -11.40
CA ALA A 85 2.39 11.58 -12.45
C ALA A 85 3.45 10.60 -11.94
N SER A 86 3.04 9.54 -11.23
CA SER A 86 3.82 8.34 -10.87
C SER A 86 2.93 7.58 -9.88
N ILE A 87 2.51 6.33 -10.02
CA ILE A 87 3.23 5.14 -10.45
C ILE A 87 2.14 4.20 -10.99
N ILE A 88 1.85 4.27 -12.29
CA ILE A 88 1.36 3.09 -13.01
C ILE A 88 2.57 2.69 -13.82
N VAL A 89 3.26 1.62 -13.43
CA VAL A 89 4.28 1.00 -14.26
C VAL A 89 3.55 0.18 -15.33
N PRO A 90 3.37 0.65 -16.59
CA PRO A 90 2.78 -0.18 -17.64
C PRO A 90 3.94 -0.84 -18.39
N LYS A 91 4.83 -1.49 -17.63
CA LYS A 91 5.87 -2.39 -18.14
C LYS A 91 6.59 -3.02 -16.95
N GLN A 92 6.23 -4.25 -16.63
CA GLN A 92 7.19 -5.11 -15.93
C GLN A 92 8.54 -4.99 -16.64
N PRO A 93 9.67 -4.79 -15.93
CA PRO A 93 10.97 -4.91 -16.57
C PRO A 93 11.10 -6.34 -17.08
N GLY A 94 11.00 -6.50 -18.40
CA GLY A 94 11.40 -7.74 -19.06
C GLY A 94 12.81 -8.07 -18.63
N ARG A 95 13.05 -9.35 -18.34
CA ARG A 95 14.36 -9.90 -17.98
C ARG A 95 15.41 -9.45 -19.00
N VAL A 96 16.19 -8.43 -18.62
CA VAL A 96 17.34 -7.97 -19.38
C VAL A 96 18.45 -9.01 -19.23
N THR A 97 18.54 -9.94 -20.17
CA THR A 97 19.81 -10.58 -20.49
C THR A 97 20.66 -9.50 -21.16
N ASN A 98 21.44 -8.77 -20.36
CA ASN A 98 22.45 -7.87 -20.87
C ASN A 98 23.72 -8.69 -21.13
N GLY A 99 24.01 -8.94 -22.41
CA GLY A 99 25.21 -9.63 -22.87
C GLY A 99 26.46 -8.77 -22.75
N GLN A 100 26.97 -8.60 -21.53
CA GLN A 100 28.33 -8.12 -21.29
C GLN A 100 29.07 -9.05 -20.31
N PRO A 101 30.37 -9.27 -20.54
CA PRO A 101 31.10 -10.40 -19.99
C PRO A 101 31.20 -10.28 -18.47
N GLN A 102 30.68 -11.31 -17.80
CA GLN A 102 31.20 -11.90 -16.57
C GLN A 102 32.24 -11.04 -15.85
N GLN A 103 31.77 -9.96 -15.21
CA GLN A 103 32.63 -9.15 -14.37
C GLN A 103 32.72 -9.88 -13.05
N ALA A 104 33.85 -10.56 -12.88
CA ALA A 104 34.21 -11.30 -11.68
C ALA A 104 33.97 -10.41 -10.46
N THR A 105 32.93 -10.74 -9.69
CA THR A 105 32.79 -10.33 -8.31
C THR A 105 33.99 -10.91 -7.55
N VAL A 106 34.96 -10.03 -7.34
CA VAL A 106 36.05 -10.16 -6.38
C VAL A 106 35.44 -10.61 -5.04
N GLY A 107 35.69 -11.87 -4.68
CA GLY A 107 35.35 -12.41 -3.36
C GLY A 107 34.53 -13.70 -3.33
N ALA A 108 34.18 -14.33 -4.46
CA ALA A 108 33.88 -15.76 -4.42
C ALA A 108 35.22 -16.50 -4.38
N ALA A 109 35.86 -16.51 -3.20
CA ALA A 109 36.84 -17.54 -2.93
C ALA A 109 36.10 -18.86 -3.12
N SER A 110 36.49 -19.58 -4.17
CA SER A 110 36.16 -20.98 -4.46
C SER A 110 36.79 -21.88 -3.38
N GLY A 111 36.53 -21.57 -2.11
CA GLY A 111 36.81 -22.39 -0.95
C GLY A 111 35.47 -22.57 -0.28
N GLY A 112 35.14 -23.81 0.09
CA GLY A 112 33.97 -24.11 0.89
C GLY A 112 33.86 -23.17 2.10
N TYR A 113 32.66 -23.06 2.64
CA TYR A 113 32.35 -22.29 3.84
C TYR A 113 33.31 -22.61 4.99
N ILE A 114 33.94 -23.79 4.99
CA ILE A 114 34.96 -24.21 5.94
C ILE A 114 36.31 -24.48 5.28
N LYS A 115 37.37 -23.99 5.93
CA LYS A 115 38.75 -24.38 5.63
C LYS A 115 39.02 -25.79 6.16
N ARG A 116 39.18 -26.76 5.26
CA ARG A 116 39.51 -28.16 5.59
C ARG A 116 40.88 -28.26 6.28
N ILE A 117 40.96 -28.98 7.40
CA ILE A 117 42.21 -29.22 8.15
C ILE A 117 42.52 -30.72 8.17
N THR A 118 41.54 -31.53 8.55
CA THR A 118 41.66 -32.98 8.74
C THR A 118 41.04 -33.78 7.60
N ASN A 119 40.19 -33.13 6.78
CA ASN A 119 39.50 -33.73 5.64
C ASN A 119 38.70 -34.99 6.03
N ASP A 120 38.03 -34.91 7.18
CA ASP A 120 37.23 -35.97 7.77
C ASP A 120 35.73 -35.76 7.48
N ALA A 121 34.93 -36.81 7.71
CA ALA A 121 33.49 -36.78 7.45
C ALA A 121 32.75 -35.72 8.28
N ARG A 122 33.33 -35.29 9.41
CA ARG A 122 32.77 -34.23 10.24
C ARG A 122 32.93 -32.86 9.58
N GLU A 123 34.09 -32.57 8.99
CA GLU A 123 34.29 -31.36 8.18
C GLU A 123 33.35 -31.35 6.95
N ASP A 124 33.08 -32.50 6.34
CA ASP A 124 32.11 -32.61 5.24
C ASP A 124 30.67 -32.32 5.69
N GLU A 125 30.22 -32.86 6.83
CA GLU A 125 28.89 -32.57 7.38
C GLU A 125 28.73 -31.08 7.74
N MET A 126 29.78 -30.45 8.29
CA MET A 126 29.74 -29.02 8.60
C MET A 126 29.68 -28.15 7.32
N GLU A 127 30.35 -28.55 6.24
CA GLU A 127 30.27 -27.87 4.94
C GLU A 127 28.87 -28.01 4.31
N GLU A 128 28.27 -29.20 4.40
CA GLU A 128 26.90 -29.45 3.93
C GLU A 128 25.87 -28.64 4.72
N ASN A 129 26.00 -28.61 6.05
CA ASN A 129 25.14 -27.81 6.92
C ASN A 129 25.26 -26.30 6.62
N LEU A 130 26.48 -25.78 6.41
CA LEU A 130 26.67 -24.37 6.06
C LEU A 130 26.17 -24.03 4.65
N THR A 131 26.23 -24.98 3.72
CA THR A 131 25.63 -24.83 2.39
C THR A 131 24.10 -24.70 2.50
N GLN A 132 23.45 -25.57 3.28
CA GLN A 132 22.01 -25.47 3.54
C GLN A 132 21.65 -24.15 4.24
N VAL A 133 22.45 -23.69 5.19
CA VAL A 133 22.26 -22.37 5.82
C VAL A 133 22.41 -21.24 4.79
N GLY A 134 23.33 -21.36 3.83
CA GLY A 134 23.48 -20.44 2.71
C GLY A 134 22.23 -20.35 1.83
N ASP A 135 21.59 -21.49 1.53
CA ASP A 135 20.34 -21.53 0.77
C ASP A 135 19.17 -20.92 1.56
N ILE A 136 19.05 -21.23 2.85
CA ILE A 136 18.06 -20.62 3.76
C ILE A 136 18.27 -19.10 3.84
N LEU A 137 19.52 -18.65 3.95
CA LEU A 137 19.87 -17.22 3.97
C LEU A 137 19.51 -16.55 2.64
N GLY A 138 19.73 -17.23 1.51
CA GLY A 138 19.31 -16.76 0.19
C GLY A 138 17.80 -16.57 0.09
N ASN A 139 17.03 -17.55 0.56
CA ASN A 139 15.57 -17.46 0.62
C ASN A 139 15.11 -16.36 1.57
N LEU A 140 15.72 -16.23 2.75
CA LEU A 140 15.42 -15.18 3.72
C LEU A 140 15.68 -13.78 3.14
N LYS A 141 16.78 -13.61 2.40
CA LYS A 141 17.10 -12.35 1.70
C LYS A 141 16.01 -12.00 0.69
N ASN A 142 15.57 -12.95 -0.12
CA ASN A 142 14.52 -12.71 -1.11
C ASN A 142 13.20 -12.32 -0.42
N MET A 143 12.80 -13.06 0.63
CA MET A 143 11.60 -12.71 1.42
C MET A 143 11.71 -11.32 2.06
N ALA A 144 12.87 -10.96 2.60
CA ALA A 144 13.09 -9.62 3.18
C ALA A 144 13.02 -8.50 2.12
N LEU A 145 13.48 -8.76 0.90
CA LEU A 145 13.35 -7.81 -0.21
C LEU A 145 11.90 -7.66 -0.66
N ASP A 146 11.17 -8.77 -0.81
CA ASP A 146 9.76 -8.76 -1.20
C ASP A 146 8.87 -8.08 -0.15
N MET A 147 9.12 -8.38 1.14
CA MET A 147 8.50 -7.74 2.28
C MET A 147 8.80 -6.23 2.34
N GLY A 148 10.06 -5.84 2.13
CA GLY A 148 10.47 -4.44 2.11
C GLY A 148 9.76 -3.64 1.01
N ASN A 149 9.71 -4.20 -0.20
CA ASN A 149 8.98 -3.59 -1.31
C ASN A 149 7.49 -3.49 -1.03
N GLU A 150 6.92 -4.49 -0.34
CA GLU A 150 5.50 -4.45 -0.02
C GLU A 150 5.15 -3.39 1.01
N ILE A 151 5.94 -3.28 2.08
CA ILE A 151 5.73 -2.25 3.10
C ILE A 151 5.77 -0.87 2.45
N GLU A 152 6.68 -0.63 1.52
CA GLU A 152 6.74 0.64 0.79
C GLU A 152 5.47 0.88 -0.06
N ALA A 153 4.97 -0.15 -0.75
CA ALA A 153 3.72 -0.07 -1.51
C ALA A 153 2.49 0.19 -0.61
N GLN A 154 2.41 -0.49 0.53
CA GLN A 154 1.37 -0.29 1.53
C GLN A 154 1.42 1.11 2.14
N ASN A 155 2.61 1.64 2.45
CA ASN A 155 2.78 2.99 2.96
C ASN A 155 2.21 4.04 1.99
N GLN A 156 2.53 3.92 0.70
CA GLN A 156 1.96 4.79 -0.33
C GLN A 156 0.44 4.64 -0.45
N GLN A 157 -0.10 3.44 -0.25
CA GLN A 157 -1.55 3.21 -0.24
C GLN A 157 -2.23 3.87 0.97
N ILE A 158 -1.63 3.75 2.15
CA ILE A 158 -2.12 4.38 3.39
C ILE A 158 -2.13 5.90 3.25
N GLU A 159 -1.11 6.50 2.64
CA GLU A 159 -1.10 7.95 2.36
C GLU A 159 -2.31 8.37 1.50
N ARG A 160 -2.59 7.65 0.42
CA ARG A 160 -3.77 7.90 -0.43
C ARG A 160 -5.08 7.73 0.35
N ILE A 161 -5.20 6.67 1.14
CA ILE A 161 -6.38 6.42 1.98
C ILE A 161 -6.56 7.55 2.99
N THR A 162 -5.47 8.04 3.58
CA THR A 162 -5.49 9.12 4.57
C THR A 162 -5.99 10.42 3.94
N GLU A 163 -5.47 10.80 2.77
CA GLU A 163 -5.98 11.98 2.05
C GLU A 163 -7.46 11.84 1.66
N LYS A 164 -7.87 10.65 1.19
CA LYS A 164 -9.28 10.35 0.89
C LYS A 164 -10.15 10.44 2.16
N ALA A 165 -9.66 9.96 3.29
CA ALA A 165 -10.37 10.00 4.57
C ALA A 165 -10.53 11.45 5.08
N ASP A 166 -9.49 12.27 5.03
CA ASP A 166 -9.54 13.67 5.44
C ASP A 166 -10.52 14.47 4.58
N THR A 167 -10.47 14.30 3.26
CA THR A 167 -11.43 14.95 2.35
C THR A 167 -12.86 14.47 2.58
N ASN A 168 -13.07 13.17 2.81
CA ASN A 168 -14.39 12.63 3.15
C ASN A 168 -14.89 13.18 4.49
N LYS A 169 -14.03 13.31 5.50
CA LYS A 169 -14.37 13.89 6.80
C LYS A 169 -14.81 15.35 6.65
N ASP A 170 -14.05 16.16 5.93
CA ASP A 170 -14.39 17.56 5.61
C ASP A 170 -15.76 17.68 4.93
N ARG A 171 -16.06 16.77 3.99
CA ARG A 171 -17.35 16.71 3.28
C ARG A 171 -18.50 16.39 4.22
N ILE A 172 -18.32 15.35 5.04
CA ILE A 172 -19.32 14.91 6.00
C ILE A 172 -19.62 16.02 6.99
N ASP A 173 -18.59 16.67 7.54
CA ASP A 173 -18.75 17.74 8.51
C ASP A 173 -19.49 18.95 7.88
N ASN A 174 -19.20 19.28 6.61
CA ASN A 174 -19.92 20.33 5.88
C ASN A 174 -21.40 19.96 5.62
N ALA A 175 -21.65 18.74 5.16
CA ALA A 175 -23.00 18.25 4.88
C ALA A 175 -23.85 18.18 6.16
N ASN A 176 -23.27 17.69 7.26
CA ASN A 176 -23.92 17.66 8.58
C ASN A 176 -24.25 19.08 9.08
N ALA A 177 -23.32 20.04 8.93
CA ALA A 177 -23.59 21.43 9.28
C ALA A 177 -24.73 22.04 8.44
N ARG A 178 -24.85 21.68 7.17
CA ARG A 178 -25.97 22.10 6.30
C ARG A 178 -27.28 21.46 6.71
N ALA A 179 -27.29 20.13 6.93
CA ALA A 179 -28.47 19.40 7.36
C ALA A 179 -29.00 19.93 8.70
N LYS A 180 -28.10 20.20 9.67
CA LYS A 180 -28.47 20.82 10.94
C LYS A 180 -29.14 22.18 10.75
N LYS A 181 -28.60 23.04 9.88
CA LYS A 181 -29.24 24.34 9.57
C LYS A 181 -30.63 24.19 8.96
N LEU A 182 -30.89 23.16 8.15
CA LEU A 182 -32.21 22.90 7.58
C LEU A 182 -33.21 22.36 8.60
N ILE A 183 -32.75 21.74 9.68
CA ILE A 183 -33.59 21.28 10.80
C ILE A 183 -33.86 22.43 11.78
N ASP A 184 -32.85 23.26 12.03
CA ASP A 184 -32.92 24.40 12.96
C ASP A 184 -33.59 25.66 12.33
N SER A 185 -33.87 25.66 11.01
CA SER A 185 -34.60 26.74 10.30
C SER A 185 -36.08 26.40 10.14
#